data_AF-A0A957VIB7-F1
#
_entry.id   AF-A0A957VIB7-F1
#
_cell.length_a   1.000
_cell.length_b   1.000
_cell.length_c   1.000
_cell.angle_alpha   90.00
_cell.angle_beta   90.00
_cell.angle_gamma   90.00
#
_symmetry.space_group_name_H-M   'P 1'
#
loop_
_entity.id
_entity.type
_entity.pdbx_description
1 polymer ?
#
loop_
_entity_poly.entity_id
_entity_poly.type
_entity_poly.pdbx_seq_one_letter_code
_entity_poly.pdbx_strand_id
1 'polypeptide(L)' 'MQYNVAQLLMEPIGSTRTYEMVEQIDDLDDELEPLGPLVGSVHFLRIPSGVLVTGELSTAMQV' A
#
# COMPACT_ATOMS: atom_id res chain seq x y z
N MET A 1 -7.69 5.19 0.65
CA MET A 1 -6.96 4.50 1.74
C MET A 1 -6.26 5.49 2.65
N GLN A 2 -6.29 5.26 3.96
CA GLN A 2 -5.57 6.06 4.96
C GLN A 2 -4.95 5.14 6.00
N TYR A 3 -3.64 5.28 6.23
CA TYR A 3 -2.92 4.53 7.26
C TYR A 3 -2.56 5.47 8.42
N ASN A 4 -2.86 5.05 9.65
CA ASN A 4 -2.41 5.80 10.82
C ASN A 4 -0.90 5.57 11.05
N VAL A 5 -0.11 6.56 10.67
CA VAL A 5 1.35 6.54 10.85
C VAL A 5 1.82 7.12 12.18
N ALA A 6 0.93 7.75 12.96
CA ALA A 6 1.31 8.37 14.23
C ALA A 6 1.91 7.36 15.20
N GLN A 7 1.36 6.14 15.23
CA GLN A 7 1.89 5.04 16.04
C GLN A 7 3.33 4.70 15.65
N LEU A 8 3.61 4.54 14.36
CA LEU A 8 4.95 4.22 13.88
C LEU A 8 5.94 5.38 14.09
N LEU A 9 5.48 6.63 14.00
CA LEU A 9 6.32 7.81 14.25
C LEU A 9 6.75 7.94 15.71
N MET A 10 5.96 7.42 16.66
CA MET A 10 6.30 7.36 18.07
C MET A 10 7.30 6.26 18.41
N GLU A 11 7.53 5.30 17.50
CA GLU A 11 8.46 4.21 17.69
C GLU A 11 9.91 4.60 17.29
N PRO A 12 10.93 3.83 17.70
CA PRO A 12 12.32 4.08 17.33
C PRO A 12 12.56 4.09 15.81
N ILE A 13 13.63 4.78 15.38
CA ILE A 13 14.13 4.67 14.00
C ILE A 13 14.49 3.20 13.73
N GLY A 14 14.07 2.69 12.58
CA GLY A 14 14.20 1.27 12.20
C GLY A 14 12.95 0.43 12.49
N SER A 15 11.98 0.95 13.23
CA SER A 15 10.67 0.28 13.39
C SER A 15 9.97 0.11 12.05
N THR A 16 9.26 -1.00 11.91
CA THR A 16 8.54 -1.35 10.69
C THR A 16 7.11 -1.77 10.96
N ARG A 17 6.23 -1.57 9.96
CA ARG A 17 4.89 -2.13 9.93
C ARG A 17 4.56 -2.60 8.52
N THR A 18 3.93 -3.76 8.41
CA THR A 18 3.45 -4.29 7.13
C THR A 18 1.94 -4.41 7.20
N TYR A 19 1.27 -4.02 6.12
CA TYR A 19 -0.17 -4.19 5.97
C TYR A 19 -0.43 -4.96 4.68
N GLU A 20 -1.25 -6.00 4.79
CA GLU A 20 -1.87 -6.64 3.63
C GLU A 20 -2.95 -5.72 3.06
N MET A 21 -3.09 -5.75 1.75
CA MET A 21 -4.03 -4.91 1.02
C MET A 21 -4.85 -5.77 0.08
N VAL A 22 -6.17 -5.59 0.15
CA VAL A 22 -7.15 -6.17 -0.77
C VAL A 22 -8.19 -5.08 -1.00
N GLU A 23 -8.18 -4.48 -2.18
CA GLU A 23 -9.04 -3.35 -2.50
C GLU A 23 -9.69 -3.51 -3.87
N GLN A 24 -10.94 -3.09 -3.98
CA GLN A 24 -11.57 -2.96 -5.28
C GLN A 24 -11.04 -1.70 -5.95
N ILE A 25 -10.64 -1.85 -7.21
CA ILE A 25 -10.13 -0.76 -8.03
C ILE A 25 -11.01 -0.68 -9.26
N ASP A 26 -11.82 0.37 -9.31
CA ASP A 26 -12.66 0.70 -10.46
C ASP A 26 -12.04 1.91 -11.18
N ASP A 27 -12.31 2.05 -12.48
CA ASP A 27 -11.94 3.23 -13.29
C ASP A 27 -10.44 3.60 -13.29
N LEU A 28 -9.56 2.61 -13.45
CA LEU A 28 -8.12 2.85 -13.62
C LEU A 28 -7.80 3.48 -14.99
N ASP A 29 -8.48 3.01 -16.03
CA ASP A 29 -8.46 3.51 -17.41
C ASP A 29 -9.76 3.06 -18.10
N ASP A 30 -10.31 3.87 -19.01
CA ASP A 30 -11.55 3.57 -19.75
C ASP A 30 -11.40 2.31 -20.63
N GLU A 31 -10.17 1.94 -20.99
CA GLU A 31 -9.86 0.76 -21.83
C GLU A 31 -9.47 -0.48 -21.02
N LEU A 32 -9.41 -0.40 -19.68
CA LEU A 32 -8.93 -1.49 -18.83
C LEU A 32 -10.00 -1.94 -17.84
N GLU A 33 -10.54 -3.13 -18.05
CA GLU A 33 -11.49 -3.74 -17.13
C GLU A 33 -10.76 -4.55 -16.04
N PRO A 34 -10.92 -4.21 -14.75
CA PRO A 34 -10.36 -4.98 -13.65
C PRO A 34 -11.04 -6.35 -13.55
N LEU A 35 -10.26 -7.43 -13.58
CA LEU A 35 -10.75 -8.81 -13.41
C LEU A 35 -10.83 -9.25 -11.94
N GLY A 36 -10.31 -8.44 -11.03
CA GLY A 36 -10.27 -8.75 -9.61
C GLY A 36 -9.75 -7.58 -8.78
N PRO A 37 -9.70 -7.72 -7.45
CA PRO A 37 -9.20 -6.69 -6.56
C PRO A 37 -7.69 -6.49 -6.74
N LEU A 38 -7.24 -5.27 -6.45
CA LEU A 38 -5.83 -4.98 -6.21
C LEU A 38 -5.40 -5.66 -4.92
N VAL A 39 -4.41 -6.53 -5.02
CA VAL A 39 -3.88 -7.30 -3.89
C VAL A 39 -2.38 -7.07 -3.73
N GLY A 40 -1.91 -7.11 -2.49
CA GLY A 40 -0.48 -7.08 -2.19
C GLY A 40 -0.20 -6.55 -0.81
N SER A 41 0.98 -5.99 -0.60
CA SER A 41 1.40 -5.51 0.71
C SER A 41 2.10 -4.17 0.63
N VAL A 42 2.00 -3.42 1.72
CA VAL A 42 2.73 -2.17 1.92
C VAL A 42 3.56 -2.24 3.19
N HIS A 43 4.86 -1.97 3.04
CA HIS A 43 5.85 -1.99 4.10
C HIS A 43 6.26 -0.57 4.45
N PHE A 44 6.13 -0.24 5.73
CA PHE A 44 6.43 1.07 6.31
C PHE A 44 7.69 0.92 7.16
N LEU A 45 8.65 1.83 6.98
CA LEU A 45 9.90 1.90 7.74
C LEU A 45 10.06 3.29 8.33
N ARG A 46 10.22 3.39 9.66
CA ARG A 46 10.60 4.64 10.33
C ARG A 46 12.06 4.97 10.02
N ILE A 47 12.29 6.00 9.23
CA ILE A 47 13.62 6.56 8.92
C ILE A 47 13.83 7.87 9.67
N PRO A 48 15.05 8.43 9.81
CA PRO A 48 15.26 9.67 10.57
C PRO A 48 14.34 10.84 10.14
N SER A 49 14.14 11.02 8.83
CA SER A 49 13.37 12.12 8.25
C SER A 49 11.85 11.89 8.16
N GLY A 50 11.35 10.69 8.49
CA GLY A 50 9.92 10.38 8.36
C GLY A 50 9.63 8.89 8.27
N VAL A 51 8.71 8.52 7.39
CA VAL A 51 8.37 7.11 7.11
C VAL A 51 8.60 6.86 5.63
N LEU A 52 9.41 5.85 5.32
CA LEU A 52 9.55 5.31 3.98
C LEU A 52 8.46 4.25 3.78
N VAL A 53 7.73 4.32 2.67
CA VAL A 53 6.69 3.34 2.32
C VAL A 53 7.06 2.68 1.00
N THR A 54 7.11 1.36 1.00
CA THR A 54 7.32 0.53 -0.20
C THR A 54 6.11 -0.35 -0.37
N GLY A 55 5.51 -0.35 -1.56
CA GLY A 55 4.36 -1.20 -1.88
C GLY A 55 4.68 -2.14 -3.02
N GLU A 56 4.26 -3.40 -2.89
CA GLU A 56 4.21 -4.36 -3.99
C GLU A 56 2.76 -4.78 -4.14
N LEU A 57 2.15 -4.39 -5.26
CA LEU A 57 0.74 -4.55 -5.54
C LEU A 57 0.56 -5.15 -6.93
N SER A 58 -0.45 -5.99 -7.07
CA SER A 58 -0.77 -6.70 -8.31
C SER A 58 -2.27 -6.79 -8.50
N THR A 59 -2.69 -6.74 -9.76
CA THR A 59 -4.07 -6.96 -10.17
C THR A 59 -4.08 -7.61 -11.54
N ALA A 60 -5.18 -8.25 -11.89
CA ALA A 60 -5.42 -8.78 -13.23
C ALA A 60 -6.34 -7.81 -13.98
N MET A 61 -5.96 -7.43 -15.20
CA MET A 61 -6.73 -6.55 -16.07
C MET A 61 -7.07 -7.28 -17.37
N GLN A 62 -8.22 -6.95 -17.96
CA GLN A 62 -8.58 -7.32 -19.31
C GLN A 62 -8.49 -6.09 -20.22
N VAL A 63 -8.06 -6.34 -21.45
CA VAL A 63 -7.90 -5.37 -22.55
C VAL A 63 -8.86 -5.75 -23.67
#